data_AF-A0ABD5Q4B8-F1
#
_entry.id   AF-A0ABD5Q4B8-F1
#
_cell.length_a   1.000
_cell.length_b   1.000
_cell.length_c   1.000
_cell.angle_alpha   90.00
_cell.angle_beta   90.00
_cell.angle_gamma   90.00
#
_symmetry.space_group_name_H-M   'P 1'
#
loop_
_entity.id
_entity.type
_entity.pdbx_description
1 polymer ?
#
loop_
_entity_poly.entity_id
_entity_poly.type
_entity_poly.pdbx_seq_one_letter_code
_entity_poly.pdbx_strand_id
1 'polypeptide(L)'
;MKPTFVLLLAGVALLGATGAVAADTGGSQSTWPHDDTTTNESNATTISPGQQLAGAVGAQGAALQGELWNRTLADRLANATTAAERAEVVADETETLESYLDALTGVRGNLTDAWADGDLSEGEYRTSLAEFVVRARIVELRANQTVRAATNLSLAVRERNGVNVTRVRNVSEQAHELYQFEGPIGREVANETLANESVRSPLPKLGERSE
;
A
#
# COMPACT_ATOMS: atom_id res chain seq x y z
N MET A 1 23.87 -31.27 -3.64
CA MET A 1 24.17 -29.97 -4.26
C MET A 1 22.93 -29.10 -4.07
N LYS A 2 23.02 -28.04 -3.26
CA LYS A 2 21.90 -27.10 -3.03
C LYS A 2 21.92 -26.07 -4.17
N PRO A 3 20.81 -25.79 -4.87
CA PRO A 3 20.72 -24.62 -5.71
C PRO A 3 20.45 -23.40 -4.82
N THR A 4 21.45 -22.54 -4.68
CA THR A 4 21.30 -21.22 -4.09
C THR A 4 20.55 -20.35 -5.09
N PHE A 5 19.27 -20.05 -4.84
CA PHE A 5 18.51 -19.12 -5.68
C PHE A 5 18.72 -17.70 -5.12
N VAL A 6 19.61 -16.95 -5.78
CA VAL A 6 19.78 -15.51 -5.54
C VAL A 6 18.60 -14.82 -6.18
N LEU A 7 17.62 -14.40 -5.38
CA LEU A 7 16.50 -13.60 -5.87
C LEU A 7 16.97 -12.14 -5.97
N LEU A 8 17.39 -11.79 -7.19
CA LEU A 8 17.68 -10.43 -7.61
C LEU A 8 16.42 -9.57 -7.44
N LEU A 9 16.43 -8.68 -6.45
CA LEU A 9 15.55 -7.51 -6.38
C LEU A 9 15.87 -6.61 -7.59
N ALA A 10 15.12 -6.79 -8.67
CA ALA A 10 15.13 -5.90 -9.81
C ALA A 10 14.46 -4.57 -9.41
N GLY A 11 15.26 -3.65 -8.88
CA GLY A 11 14.92 -2.24 -8.86
C GLY A 11 14.83 -1.72 -10.29
N VAL A 12 13.70 -1.13 -10.65
CA VAL A 12 13.58 -0.36 -11.89
C VAL A 12 14.33 0.96 -11.68
N ALA A 13 15.61 0.97 -12.06
CA ALA A 13 16.40 2.18 -12.25
C ALA A 13 16.72 2.32 -13.74
N LEU A 14 15.91 3.11 -14.44
CA LEU A 14 16.26 3.67 -15.73
C LEU A 14 17.30 4.77 -15.50
N LEU A 15 18.54 4.56 -15.96
CA LEU A 15 19.41 5.51 -16.66
C LEU A 15 20.83 4.92 -16.77
N GLY A 16 21.32 4.82 -18.01
CA GLY A 16 22.60 4.20 -18.33
C GLY A 16 23.80 5.14 -18.18
N ALA A 17 24.96 4.53 -17.92
CA ALA A 17 26.25 4.87 -18.53
C ALA A 17 27.28 3.82 -18.09
N THR A 18 28.11 3.44 -19.03
CA THR A 18 29.20 2.45 -18.98
C THR A 18 30.26 2.70 -17.92
N GLY A 19 30.80 1.64 -17.32
CA GLY A 19 32.07 1.70 -16.58
C GLY A 19 32.41 0.41 -15.84
N ALA A 20 33.19 -0.48 -16.47
CA ALA A 20 33.80 -1.62 -15.80
C ALA A 20 34.92 -1.16 -14.87
N VAL A 21 34.97 -1.68 -13.63
CA VAL A 21 36.18 -1.68 -12.80
C VAL A 21 36.37 -3.06 -12.18
N ALA A 22 37.55 -3.62 -12.42
CA ALA A 22 38.01 -4.89 -11.88
C ALA A 22 38.82 -4.67 -10.60
N ALA A 23 38.69 -5.64 -9.68
CA ALA A 23 39.61 -6.04 -8.61
C ALA A 23 40.04 -5.02 -7.54
N ASP A 24 39.76 -5.36 -6.27
CA ASP A 24 40.85 -5.46 -5.28
C ASP A 24 40.52 -6.50 -4.20
N THR A 25 41.43 -7.47 -4.07
CA THR A 25 41.53 -8.44 -2.99
C THR A 25 42.43 -7.85 -1.91
N GLY A 26 41.84 -7.35 -0.83
CA GLY A 26 42.57 -6.80 0.32
C GLY A 26 41.93 -7.22 1.62
N GLY A 27 42.44 -8.30 2.23
CA GLY A 27 42.01 -8.76 3.55
C GLY A 27 42.40 -7.81 4.66
N SER A 28 41.54 -7.71 5.68
CA SER A 28 41.92 -7.40 7.05
C SER A 28 40.85 -7.95 7.99
N GLN A 29 41.15 -9.13 8.53
CA GLN A 29 40.46 -9.74 9.66
C GLN A 29 40.66 -8.85 10.89
N SER A 30 39.57 -8.41 11.51
CA SER A 30 39.57 -7.96 12.90
C SER A 30 38.70 -8.92 13.69
N THR A 31 39.35 -9.97 14.23
CA THR A 31 38.73 -10.98 15.09
C THR A 31 38.54 -10.41 16.48
N TRP A 32 37.30 -10.13 16.84
CA TRP A 32 36.87 -10.07 18.24
C TRP A 32 36.34 -11.44 18.64
N PRO A 33 36.62 -11.94 19.86
CA PRO A 33 36.13 -13.25 20.28
C PRO A 33 34.64 -13.11 20.59
N HIS A 34 33.80 -13.59 19.68
CA HIS A 34 32.40 -13.89 19.95
C HIS A 34 32.26 -15.39 20.14
N ASP A 35 31.62 -15.75 21.25
CA ASP A 35 31.35 -17.12 21.67
C ASP A 35 30.34 -17.72 20.68
N ASP A 36 30.82 -18.48 19.69
CA ASP A 36 29.98 -19.23 18.74
C ASP A 36 29.36 -20.43 19.46
N THR A 37 28.41 -20.16 20.34
CA THR A 37 27.37 -21.13 20.65
C THR A 37 26.43 -21.17 19.44
N THR A 38 26.68 -22.12 18.55
CA THR A 38 25.79 -22.46 17.44
C THR A 38 24.44 -22.96 17.99
N THR A 39 23.51 -22.04 18.23
CA THR A 39 22.09 -22.38 18.38
C THR A 39 21.34 -21.85 17.17
N ASN A 40 20.97 -22.82 16.34
CA ASN A 40 20.03 -22.72 15.24
C ASN A 40 18.64 -22.31 15.77
N GLU A 41 18.40 -21.02 16.02
CA GLU A 41 17.05 -20.49 16.27
C GLU A 41 16.32 -20.27 14.94
N SER A 42 16.18 -21.35 14.17
CA SER A 42 15.20 -21.47 13.09
C SER A 42 13.81 -21.63 13.71
N ASN A 43 13.28 -20.57 14.35
CA ASN A 43 11.87 -20.37 14.74
C ASN A 43 11.71 -19.02 15.48
N ALA A 44 11.99 -17.91 14.80
CA ALA A 44 11.72 -16.59 15.37
C ALA A 44 10.21 -16.27 15.31
N THR A 45 9.42 -16.93 16.16
CA THR A 45 8.01 -16.56 16.47
C THR A 45 7.92 -15.19 17.19
N THR A 46 9.04 -14.50 17.38
CA THR A 46 9.11 -13.18 18.02
C THR A 46 9.52 -12.15 16.98
N ILE A 47 8.60 -11.26 16.61
CA ILE A 47 8.87 -10.13 15.72
C ILE A 47 9.94 -9.25 16.38
N SER A 48 11.01 -8.92 15.65
CA SER A 48 12.01 -7.98 16.16
C SER A 48 11.44 -6.55 16.25
N PRO A 49 11.89 -5.73 17.22
CA PRO A 49 11.49 -4.32 17.28
C PRO A 49 11.75 -3.55 15.98
N GLY A 50 12.81 -3.92 15.23
CA GLY A 50 13.12 -3.33 13.93
C GLY A 50 12.07 -3.63 12.85
N GLN A 51 11.54 -4.87 12.82
CA GLN A 51 10.47 -5.25 11.87
C GLN A 51 9.15 -4.55 12.21
N GLN A 52 8.82 -4.39 13.50
CA GLN A 52 7.66 -3.62 13.93
C GLN A 52 7.77 -2.16 13.47
N LEU A 53 8.94 -1.54 13.66
CA LEU A 53 9.19 -0.17 13.19
C LEU A 53 9.11 -0.07 11.67
N ALA A 54 9.69 -1.02 10.92
CA ALA A 54 9.64 -1.05 9.48
C ALA A 54 8.20 -1.13 8.95
N GLY A 55 7.36 -1.98 9.56
CA GLY A 55 5.92 -2.07 9.24
C GLY A 55 5.20 -0.76 9.49
N ALA A 56 5.43 -0.14 10.65
CA ALA A 56 4.83 1.14 10.99
C ALA A 56 5.27 2.28 10.04
N VAL A 57 6.55 2.31 9.64
CA VAL A 57 7.08 3.33 8.72
C VAL A 57 6.55 3.11 7.30
N GLY A 58 6.50 1.86 6.82
CA GLY A 58 5.91 1.53 5.51
C GLY A 58 4.43 1.93 5.44
N ALA A 59 3.65 1.54 6.45
CA ALA A 59 2.25 1.95 6.59
C ALA A 59 2.08 3.49 6.62
N GLN A 60 2.95 4.21 7.34
CA GLN A 60 2.93 5.68 7.36
C GLN A 60 3.30 6.31 6.01
N GLY A 61 4.29 5.75 5.31
CA GLY A 61 4.66 6.19 3.97
C GLY A 61 3.48 6.02 2.99
N ALA A 62 2.81 4.87 3.04
CA ALA A 62 1.60 4.63 2.25
C ALA A 62 0.47 5.60 2.61
N ALA A 63 0.22 5.86 3.89
CA ALA A 63 -0.79 6.80 4.36
C ALA A 63 -0.54 8.23 3.83
N LEU A 64 0.71 8.70 3.91
CA LEU A 64 1.08 10.02 3.42
C LEU A 64 0.92 10.14 1.89
N GLN A 65 1.36 9.13 1.15
CA GLN A 65 1.16 9.08 -0.31
C GLN A 65 -0.33 9.10 -0.65
N GLY A 66 -1.15 8.38 0.12
CA GLY A 66 -2.61 8.38 -0.02
C GLY A 66 -3.25 9.73 0.22
N GLU A 67 -2.82 10.46 1.24
CA GLU A 67 -3.31 11.81 1.54
C GLU A 67 -2.96 12.78 0.41
N LEU A 68 -1.72 12.76 -0.07
CA LEU A 68 -1.31 13.60 -1.20
C LEU A 68 -2.12 13.28 -2.47
N TRP A 69 -2.30 11.98 -2.72
CA TRP A 69 -3.13 11.53 -3.82
C TRP A 69 -4.55 12.09 -3.63
N ASN A 70 -5.18 11.90 -2.47
CA ASN A 70 -6.56 12.34 -2.18
C ASN A 70 -6.73 13.85 -2.34
N ARG A 71 -5.77 14.63 -1.84
CA ARG A 71 -5.72 16.08 -2.02
C ARG A 71 -5.69 16.47 -3.50
N THR A 72 -4.92 15.76 -4.31
CA THR A 72 -4.87 16.01 -5.76
C THR A 72 -6.23 15.79 -6.43
N LEU A 73 -7.00 14.78 -6.03
CA LEU A 73 -8.36 14.58 -6.53
C LEU A 73 -9.29 15.73 -6.12
N ALA A 74 -9.23 16.13 -4.84
CA ALA A 74 -10.02 17.25 -4.35
C ALA A 74 -9.72 18.55 -5.12
N ASP A 75 -8.45 18.83 -5.37
CA ASP A 75 -8.00 19.99 -6.14
C ASP A 75 -8.47 19.92 -7.61
N ARG A 76 -8.36 18.76 -8.27
CA ARG A 76 -8.87 18.56 -9.64
C ARG A 76 -10.39 18.76 -9.73
N LEU A 77 -11.15 18.22 -8.77
CA LEU A 77 -12.60 18.38 -8.72
C LEU A 77 -13.01 19.84 -8.42
N ALA A 78 -12.24 20.55 -7.61
CA ALA A 78 -12.47 21.97 -7.31
C ALA A 78 -12.17 22.86 -8.54
N ASN A 79 -11.12 22.53 -9.30
CA ASN A 79 -10.73 23.25 -10.51
C ASN A 79 -11.63 22.92 -11.72
N ALA A 80 -12.36 21.81 -11.70
CA ALA A 80 -13.35 21.47 -12.71
C ALA A 80 -14.63 22.32 -12.51
N THR A 81 -14.72 23.42 -13.28
CA THR A 81 -15.76 24.43 -13.12
C THR A 81 -17.08 24.06 -13.80
N THR A 82 -17.03 23.20 -14.82
CA THR A 82 -18.20 22.72 -15.54
C THR A 82 -18.56 21.28 -15.21
N ALA A 83 -19.82 20.89 -15.47
CA ALA A 83 -20.26 19.52 -15.25
C ALA A 83 -19.53 18.51 -16.16
N ALA A 84 -19.13 18.92 -17.37
CA ALA A 84 -18.38 18.08 -18.30
C ALA A 84 -16.94 17.85 -17.80
N GLU A 85 -16.24 18.90 -17.36
CA GLU A 85 -14.90 18.79 -16.77
C GLU A 85 -14.91 17.90 -15.52
N ARG A 86 -15.93 18.03 -14.66
CA ARG A 86 -16.06 17.15 -13.48
C ARG A 86 -16.27 15.70 -13.88
N ALA A 87 -17.03 15.46 -14.95
CA ALA A 87 -17.25 14.12 -15.46
C ALA A 87 -15.97 13.51 -16.02
N GLU A 88 -15.15 14.31 -16.72
CA GLU A 88 -13.84 13.89 -17.21
C GLU A 88 -12.88 13.52 -16.07
N VAL A 89 -12.80 14.35 -15.02
CA VAL A 89 -12.00 14.03 -13.81
C VAL A 89 -12.47 12.73 -13.18
N VAL A 90 -13.78 12.50 -13.07
CA VAL A 90 -14.33 11.25 -12.51
C VAL A 90 -14.00 10.03 -13.39
N ALA A 91 -14.03 10.19 -14.72
CA ALA A 91 -13.70 9.10 -15.65
C ALA A 91 -12.21 8.72 -15.55
N ASP A 92 -11.30 9.70 -15.62
CA ASP A 92 -9.85 9.52 -15.44
C ASP A 92 -9.53 8.85 -14.10
N GLU A 93 -10.19 9.32 -13.05
CA GLU A 93 -10.02 8.77 -11.72
C GLU A 93 -10.49 7.32 -11.62
N THR A 94 -11.57 6.96 -12.32
CA THR A 94 -12.06 5.58 -12.36
C THR A 94 -11.05 4.63 -12.97
N GLU A 95 -10.47 4.99 -14.12
CA GLU A 95 -9.46 4.17 -14.80
C GLU A 95 -8.17 4.03 -13.97
N THR A 96 -7.78 5.12 -13.32
CA THR A 96 -6.65 5.13 -12.40
C THR A 96 -6.90 4.17 -11.24
N LEU A 97 -8.04 4.26 -10.57
CA LEU A 97 -8.41 3.40 -9.44
C LEU A 97 -8.43 1.92 -9.79
N GLU A 98 -8.94 1.56 -10.97
CA GLU A 98 -8.92 0.17 -11.45
C GLU A 98 -7.51 -0.37 -11.67
N SER A 99 -6.64 0.45 -12.25
CA SER A 99 -5.23 0.08 -12.45
C SER A 99 -4.52 -0.15 -11.11
N TYR A 100 -4.81 0.67 -10.10
CA TYR A 100 -4.30 0.47 -8.75
C TYR A 100 -4.89 -0.77 -8.07
N LEU A 101 -6.17 -1.04 -8.26
CA LEU A 101 -6.83 -2.23 -7.72
C LEU A 101 -6.25 -3.52 -8.31
N ASP A 102 -6.02 -3.56 -9.63
CA ASP A 102 -5.40 -4.70 -10.31
C ASP A 102 -3.97 -4.95 -9.77
N ALA A 103 -3.18 -3.88 -9.66
CA ALA A 103 -1.84 -3.97 -9.08
C ALA A 103 -1.87 -4.49 -7.63
N LEU A 104 -2.79 -4.00 -6.80
CA LEU A 104 -2.93 -4.48 -5.42
C LEU A 104 -3.41 -5.92 -5.35
N THR A 105 -4.26 -6.35 -6.28
CA THR A 105 -4.69 -7.76 -6.38
C THR A 105 -3.49 -8.67 -6.64
N GLY A 106 -2.62 -8.28 -7.58
CA GLY A 106 -1.37 -8.99 -7.84
C GLY A 106 -0.42 -8.99 -6.64
N VAL A 107 -0.26 -7.84 -5.96
CA VAL A 107 0.56 -7.75 -4.74
C VAL A 107 0.03 -8.64 -3.64
N ARG A 108 -1.30 -8.69 -3.43
CA ARG A 108 -1.92 -9.57 -2.44
C ARG A 108 -1.57 -11.03 -2.69
N GLY A 109 -1.79 -11.50 -3.93
CA GLY A 109 -1.49 -12.87 -4.34
C GLY A 109 -0.03 -13.22 -4.09
N ASN A 110 0.89 -12.40 -4.61
CA ASN A 110 2.33 -12.60 -4.43
C ASN A 110 2.74 -12.66 -2.94
N LEU A 111 2.16 -11.80 -2.11
CA LEU A 111 2.47 -11.74 -0.68
C LEU A 111 1.95 -12.97 0.07
N THR A 112 0.74 -13.44 -0.27
CA THR A 112 0.17 -14.65 0.34
C THR A 112 0.84 -15.93 -0.12
N ASP A 113 1.23 -16.00 -1.40
CA ASP A 113 1.91 -17.15 -1.99
C ASP A 113 3.33 -17.29 -1.41
N ALA A 114 4.10 -16.18 -1.37
CA ALA A 114 5.44 -16.19 -0.77
C ALA A 114 5.42 -16.54 0.73
N TRP A 115 4.36 -16.15 1.45
CA TRP A 115 4.16 -16.59 2.83
C TRP A 115 3.83 -18.08 2.93
N ALA A 116 2.95 -18.59 2.06
CA ALA A 116 2.56 -20.00 2.05
C ALA A 116 3.73 -20.94 1.67
N ASP A 117 4.59 -20.50 0.75
CA ASP A 117 5.78 -21.22 0.29
C ASP A 117 6.94 -21.16 1.30
N GLY A 118 6.83 -20.28 2.32
CA GLY A 118 7.86 -20.10 3.35
C GLY A 118 9.04 -19.22 2.91
N ASP A 119 8.88 -18.48 1.82
CA ASP A 119 9.87 -17.52 1.31
C ASP A 119 9.94 -16.25 2.16
N LEU A 120 8.89 -15.96 2.95
CA LEU A 120 8.83 -14.84 3.89
C LEU A 120 8.84 -15.36 5.33
N SER A 121 9.65 -14.74 6.19
CA SER A 121 9.46 -14.88 7.63
C SER A 121 8.17 -14.19 8.08
N GLU A 122 7.64 -14.58 9.24
CA GLU A 122 6.41 -14.00 9.77
C GLU A 122 6.53 -12.48 9.97
N GLY A 123 7.70 -12.02 10.44
CA GLY A 123 7.96 -10.59 10.62
C GLY A 123 7.96 -9.83 9.29
N GLU A 124 8.58 -10.38 8.24
CA GLU A 124 8.56 -9.77 6.90
C GLU A 124 7.15 -9.74 6.31
N TYR A 125 6.41 -10.85 6.43
CA TYR A 125 5.02 -10.91 5.99
C TYR A 125 4.16 -9.85 6.70
N ARG A 126 4.24 -9.76 8.02
CA ARG A 126 3.48 -8.76 8.80
C ARG A 126 3.84 -7.32 8.42
N THR A 127 5.13 -7.02 8.25
CA THR A 127 5.61 -5.69 7.82
C THR A 127 5.03 -5.30 6.45
N SER A 128 5.17 -6.19 5.46
CA SER A 128 4.64 -5.94 4.11
C SER A 128 3.12 -5.87 4.07
N LEU A 129 2.45 -6.68 4.90
CA LEU A 129 0.99 -6.72 4.97
C LEU A 129 0.40 -5.45 5.58
N ALA A 130 1.04 -4.86 6.59
CA ALA A 130 0.60 -3.60 7.18
C ALA A 130 0.59 -2.47 6.15
N GLU A 131 1.66 -2.36 5.35
CA GLU A 131 1.71 -1.37 4.26
C GLU A 131 0.64 -1.65 3.18
N PHE A 132 0.47 -2.91 2.80
CA PHE A 132 -0.55 -3.32 1.83
C PHE A 132 -1.98 -2.93 2.27
N VAL A 133 -2.33 -3.19 3.54
CA VAL A 133 -3.65 -2.86 4.11
C VAL A 133 -3.94 -1.36 3.97
N VAL A 134 -2.96 -0.50 4.31
CA VAL A 134 -3.13 0.96 4.17
C VAL A 134 -3.37 1.34 2.72
N ARG A 135 -2.60 0.80 1.78
CA ARG A 135 -2.76 1.10 0.34
C ARG A 135 -4.14 0.70 -0.18
N ALA A 136 -4.61 -0.50 0.16
CA ALA A 136 -5.94 -0.98 -0.23
C ALA A 136 -7.07 -0.12 0.36
N ARG A 137 -6.94 0.27 1.64
CA ARG A 137 -7.87 1.18 2.30
C ARG A 137 -7.93 2.56 1.66
N ILE A 138 -6.79 3.13 1.24
CA ILE A 138 -6.76 4.40 0.51
C ILE A 138 -7.52 4.30 -0.81
N VAL A 139 -7.34 3.22 -1.57
CA VAL A 139 -8.07 2.99 -2.83
C VAL A 139 -9.57 2.92 -2.58
N GLU A 140 -10.02 2.19 -1.55
CA GLU A 140 -11.43 2.13 -1.14
C GLU A 140 -11.99 3.53 -0.81
N LEU A 141 -11.31 4.30 0.05
CA LEU A 141 -11.76 5.63 0.46
C LEU A 141 -11.88 6.59 -0.74
N ARG A 142 -10.90 6.51 -1.65
CA ARG A 142 -10.84 7.34 -2.86
C ARG A 142 -11.90 6.92 -3.89
N ALA A 143 -12.14 5.64 -4.07
CA ALA A 143 -13.23 5.13 -4.89
C ALA A 143 -14.59 5.63 -4.34
N ASN A 144 -14.80 5.57 -3.04
CA ASN A 144 -15.99 6.13 -2.39
C ASN A 144 -16.17 7.63 -2.63
N GLN A 145 -15.09 8.41 -2.59
CA GLN A 145 -15.15 9.84 -2.94
C GLN A 145 -15.51 10.07 -4.40
N THR A 146 -14.95 9.25 -5.30
CA THR A 146 -15.24 9.29 -6.73
C THR A 146 -16.70 8.91 -7.03
N VAL A 147 -17.26 7.93 -6.31
CA VAL A 147 -18.69 7.58 -6.35
C VAL A 147 -19.56 8.78 -5.94
N ARG A 148 -19.18 9.50 -4.88
CA ARG A 148 -19.90 10.71 -4.44
C ARG A 148 -19.88 11.79 -5.52
N ALA A 149 -18.71 12.06 -6.10
CA ALA A 149 -18.56 13.02 -7.20
C ALA A 149 -19.40 12.61 -8.43
N ALA A 150 -19.34 11.34 -8.83
CA ALA A 150 -20.12 10.80 -9.94
C ALA A 150 -21.63 10.88 -9.70
N THR A 151 -22.09 10.64 -8.47
CA THR A 151 -23.51 10.67 -8.12
C THR A 151 -24.09 12.09 -8.17
N ASN A 152 -23.27 13.12 -7.91
CA ASN A 152 -23.65 14.52 -8.01
C ASN A 152 -23.79 15.04 -9.46
N LEU A 153 -23.34 14.27 -10.46
CA LEU A 153 -23.54 14.59 -11.87
C LEU A 153 -24.94 14.17 -12.34
N SER A 154 -25.52 14.92 -13.26
CA SER A 154 -26.78 14.53 -13.90
C SER A 154 -26.59 13.27 -14.76
N LEU A 155 -27.65 12.49 -14.95
CA LEU A 155 -27.58 11.27 -15.75
C LEU A 155 -27.08 11.53 -17.18
N ALA A 156 -27.60 12.57 -17.84
CA ALA A 156 -27.20 12.95 -19.19
C ALA A 156 -25.70 13.31 -19.29
N VAL A 157 -25.15 13.97 -18.27
CA VAL A 157 -23.71 14.28 -18.22
C VAL A 157 -22.88 13.02 -18.02
N ARG A 158 -23.33 12.10 -17.15
CA ARG A 158 -22.64 10.82 -16.95
C ARG A 158 -22.57 10.00 -18.22
N GLU A 159 -23.70 9.78 -18.88
CA GLU A 159 -23.78 8.98 -20.10
C GLU A 159 -22.92 9.57 -21.22
N ARG A 160 -22.99 10.89 -21.43
CA ARG A 160 -22.20 11.57 -22.46
C ARG A 160 -20.68 11.44 -22.24
N ASN A 161 -20.24 11.34 -20.99
CA ASN A 161 -18.82 11.29 -20.62
C ASN A 161 -18.38 9.90 -20.15
N GLY A 162 -19.18 8.85 -20.37
CA GLY A 162 -18.82 7.46 -20.01
C GLY A 162 -18.69 7.20 -18.50
N VAL A 163 -19.23 8.06 -17.63
CA VAL A 163 -19.12 7.89 -16.18
C VAL A 163 -20.08 6.82 -15.69
N ASN A 164 -19.52 5.70 -15.23
CA ASN A 164 -20.28 4.58 -14.68
C ASN A 164 -20.12 4.49 -13.15
N VAL A 165 -21.15 4.91 -12.41
CA VAL A 165 -21.13 4.90 -10.93
C VAL A 165 -20.96 3.49 -10.36
N THR A 166 -21.58 2.49 -11.00
CA THR A 166 -21.50 1.09 -10.57
C THR A 166 -20.08 0.55 -10.70
N ARG A 167 -19.37 0.94 -11.76
CA ARG A 167 -17.96 0.56 -11.98
C ARG A 167 -17.08 1.03 -10.82
N VAL A 168 -17.20 2.30 -10.42
CA VAL A 168 -16.43 2.85 -9.29
C VAL A 168 -16.82 2.22 -7.95
N ARG A 169 -18.10 1.90 -7.73
CA ARG A 169 -18.53 1.18 -6.52
C ARG A 169 -17.90 -0.20 -6.44
N ASN A 170 -17.85 -0.92 -7.54
CA ASN A 170 -17.21 -2.23 -7.60
C ASN A 170 -15.71 -2.13 -7.25
N VAL A 171 -15.03 -1.08 -7.68
CA VAL A 171 -13.63 -0.84 -7.26
C VAL A 171 -13.52 -0.63 -5.75
N SER A 172 -14.42 0.15 -5.15
CA SER A 172 -14.45 0.33 -3.69
C SER A 172 -14.68 -1.00 -2.95
N GLU A 173 -15.63 -1.81 -3.42
CA GLU A 173 -15.99 -3.09 -2.81
C GLU A 173 -14.83 -4.10 -2.91
N GLN A 174 -14.20 -4.21 -4.09
CA GLN A 174 -13.04 -5.08 -4.28
C GLN A 174 -11.83 -4.60 -3.47
N ALA A 175 -11.58 -3.29 -3.40
CA ALA A 175 -10.50 -2.75 -2.57
C ALA A 175 -10.72 -3.05 -1.07
N HIS A 176 -11.98 -2.99 -0.62
CA HIS A 176 -12.36 -3.42 0.73
C HIS A 176 -12.05 -4.90 0.96
N GLU A 177 -12.45 -5.75 0.03
CA GLU A 177 -12.21 -7.20 0.08
C GLU A 177 -10.73 -7.57 0.07
N LEU A 178 -9.88 -6.77 -0.59
CA LEU A 178 -8.43 -7.00 -0.67
C LEU A 178 -7.74 -7.08 0.69
N TYR A 179 -8.20 -6.34 1.69
CA TYR A 179 -7.63 -6.38 3.04
C TYR A 179 -8.45 -7.23 4.04
N GLN A 180 -9.47 -7.96 3.56
CA GLN A 180 -10.19 -8.96 4.36
C GLN A 180 -9.48 -10.31 4.26
N PHE A 181 -8.70 -10.65 5.29
CA PHE A 181 -7.94 -11.90 5.34
C PHE A 181 -8.71 -13.00 6.08
N GLU A 182 -8.55 -14.25 5.65
CA GLU A 182 -9.09 -15.41 6.38
C GLU A 182 -8.13 -15.88 7.48
N GLY A 183 -6.83 -15.82 7.21
CA GLY A 183 -5.77 -16.27 8.12
C GLY A 183 -5.65 -15.41 9.39
N PRO A 184 -5.25 -16.00 10.54
CA PRO A 184 -5.17 -15.28 11.80
C PRO A 184 -4.19 -14.10 11.77
N ILE A 185 -2.98 -14.31 11.23
CA ILE A 185 -1.96 -13.26 11.12
C ILE A 185 -2.47 -12.10 10.26
N GLY A 186 -3.10 -12.40 9.12
CA GLY A 186 -3.60 -11.36 8.22
C GLY A 186 -4.71 -10.51 8.84
N ARG A 187 -5.65 -11.15 9.54
CA ARG A 187 -6.72 -10.43 10.27
C ARG A 187 -6.17 -9.56 11.39
N GLU A 188 -5.20 -10.07 12.14
CA GLU A 188 -4.57 -9.34 13.23
C GLU A 188 -3.87 -8.08 12.70
N VAL A 189 -3.01 -8.21 11.69
CA VAL A 189 -2.30 -7.08 11.09
C VAL A 189 -3.27 -6.07 10.51
N ALA A 190 -4.30 -6.53 9.78
CA ALA A 190 -5.31 -5.64 9.22
C ALA A 190 -6.04 -4.84 10.31
N ASN A 191 -6.48 -5.52 11.37
CA ASN A 191 -7.17 -4.87 12.49
C ASN A 191 -6.28 -3.86 13.23
N GLU A 192 -5.03 -4.23 13.51
CA GLU A 192 -4.07 -3.36 14.19
C GLU A 192 -3.74 -2.11 13.35
N THR A 193 -3.48 -2.32 12.05
CA THR A 193 -3.15 -1.24 11.11
C THR A 193 -4.31 -0.24 11.01
N LEU A 194 -5.54 -0.74 10.83
CA LEU A 194 -6.74 0.10 10.71
C LEU A 194 -7.11 0.80 12.03
N ALA A 195 -6.89 0.15 13.17
CA ALA A 195 -7.10 0.77 14.48
C ALA A 195 -6.15 1.96 14.69
N ASN A 196 -4.87 1.81 14.33
CA ASN A 196 -3.87 2.87 14.47
C ASN A 196 -4.16 4.08 13.55
N GLU A 197 -4.70 3.85 12.35
CA GLU A 197 -5.17 4.91 11.46
C GLU A 197 -6.38 5.66 12.07
N SER A 198 -7.34 4.90 12.62
CA SER A 198 -8.55 5.43 13.25
C SER A 198 -8.25 6.35 14.44
N VAL A 199 -7.24 6.01 15.23
CA VAL A 199 -6.77 6.81 16.39
C VAL A 199 -6.14 8.14 15.95
N ARG A 200 -5.65 8.27 14.70
CA ARG A 200 -5.12 9.53 14.14
C ARG A 200 -6.15 10.42 13.46
N SER A 201 -7.43 10.05 13.48
CA SER A 201 -8.54 10.93 13.11
C SER A 201 -9.24 11.59 14.31
N PRO A 202 -8.58 12.42 15.15
CA PRO A 202 -9.28 13.47 15.87
C PRO A 202 -9.20 14.76 15.03
N LEU A 203 -10.24 15.07 14.25
CA LEU A 203 -10.50 16.48 13.98
C LEU A 203 -11.03 17.07 15.30
N PRO A 204 -10.30 17.98 15.98
CA PRO A 204 -10.91 18.74 17.05
C PRO A 204 -12.10 19.51 16.46
N LYS A 205 -13.25 19.45 17.12
CA LYS A 205 -14.34 20.39 16.87
C LYS A 205 -13.84 21.78 17.27
N LEU A 206 -13.22 22.48 16.33
CA LEU A 206 -13.01 23.92 16.39
C LEU A 206 -14.39 24.58 16.26
N GLY A 207 -15.07 24.81 17.37
CA GLY A 207 -16.34 25.51 17.34
C GLY A 207 -17.27 25.32 18.52
N GLU A 208 -16.77 25.31 19.76
CA GLU A 208 -17.57 25.77 20.89
C GLU A 208 -16.83 26.94 21.54
N ARG A 209 -16.95 28.10 20.90
CA ARG A 209 -16.81 29.37 21.61
C ARG A 209 -18.10 29.53 22.41
N SER A 210 -18.00 29.29 23.70
CA SER A 210 -19.00 29.72 24.67
C SER A 210 -19.10 31.25 24.61
N GLU A 211 -20.24 31.76 24.17
CA GLU A 211 -20.74 33.06 24.59
C GLU A 211 -21.51 32.91 25.91
#